data_AF-A0A2P4YQ09-F1
#
_entry.id   AF-A0A2P4YQ09-F1
#
_cell.length_a   1.000
_cell.length_b   1.000
_cell.length_c   1.000
_cell.angle_alpha   90.00
_cell.angle_beta   90.00
_cell.angle_gamma   90.00
#
_symmetry.space_group_name_H-M   'P 1'
#
loop_
_entity.id
_entity.type
_entity.pdbx_description
1 polymer ?
#
loop_
_entity_poly.entity_id
_entity_poly.type
_entity_poly.pdbx_seq_one_letter_code
_entity_poly.pdbx_strand_id
1 'polypeptide(L)'
;MPHMMKREDGDSFEFPIDRFNGYKRQDAKANREFDMTIAHLNSLLKEQGYRSDRIDNNIGHIDGNIMMSCIDCNCARKDMSPKAFNYQKILDANADKLVFSIDSEQSDMYRKMKANIAGGPSIILNRFAKRSETTIRGGKLCKKIVGYDANALYLWALGNDMPCGRLTSIEMYPGIIEDIKTDNAFGFLECDIRTPEHLKDYFSEMTPIFKNVLIDCNDKSIVGSHMYDYNQSRGASRSKPARKLIGSYFGEKILTYTPLLKWYLAHGMDITRIYSLIKASSHKPFKPLMEAVSNARREGDADKDKAMIAEMMKLVGNSAFGRSGMDKSKHKEVRYESTSSSVRKIIERQNFHDVEELSGS
;
A
#
# COMPACT_ATOMS: atom_id res chain seq x y z
N MET A 1 -21.13 -7.86 6.61
CA MET A 1 -22.24 -8.74 6.23
C MET A 1 -23.51 -7.96 6.48
N PRO A 2 -24.34 -7.62 5.48
CA PRO A 2 -25.67 -7.15 5.80
C PRO A 2 -26.43 -8.32 6.41
N HIS A 3 -27.10 -8.07 7.53
CA HIS A 3 -28.00 -8.99 8.20
C HIS A 3 -28.95 -9.61 7.17
N MET A 4 -28.79 -10.89 6.86
CA MET A 4 -29.84 -11.66 6.21
C MET A 4 -30.95 -11.82 7.23
N MET A 5 -31.97 -10.98 7.16
CA MET A 5 -33.27 -11.28 7.77
C MET A 5 -33.73 -12.62 7.18
N LYS A 6 -33.81 -13.65 8.02
CA LYS A 6 -34.58 -14.85 7.68
C LYS A 6 -36.00 -14.38 7.40
N ARG A 7 -36.52 -14.64 6.19
CA ARG A 7 -37.95 -14.47 5.93
C ARG A 7 -38.70 -15.40 6.88
N GLU A 8 -39.71 -14.87 7.57
CA GLU A 8 -40.73 -15.68 8.23
C GLU A 8 -41.42 -16.56 7.19
N ASP A 9 -41.86 -17.75 7.61
CA ASP A 9 -42.48 -18.78 6.78
C ASP A 9 -43.75 -18.25 6.09
N GLY A 10 -43.57 -17.56 4.96
CA GLY A 10 -44.62 -17.13 4.04
C GLY A 10 -44.80 -18.15 2.93
N ASP A 11 -46.05 -18.28 2.47
CA ASP A 11 -46.51 -19.22 1.44
C ASP A 11 -45.49 -19.46 0.30
N SER A 12 -45.41 -20.72 -0.14
CA SER A 12 -44.50 -21.14 -1.20
C SER A 12 -44.66 -20.27 -2.44
N PHE A 13 -43.64 -19.48 -2.76
CA PHE A 13 -43.58 -18.68 -3.97
C PHE A 13 -43.76 -19.59 -5.20
N GLU A 14 -44.85 -19.41 -5.95
CA GLU A 14 -45.07 -20.08 -7.22
C GLU A 14 -44.53 -19.22 -8.36
N PHE A 15 -43.61 -19.77 -9.15
CA PHE A 15 -43.06 -19.07 -10.30
C PHE A 15 -44.13 -18.85 -11.39
N PRO A 16 -44.27 -17.63 -11.94
CA PRO A 16 -45.28 -17.35 -12.96
C PRO A 16 -45.15 -18.26 -14.19
N ILE A 17 -46.23 -18.99 -14.51
CA ILE A 17 -46.25 -19.98 -15.61
C ILE A 17 -45.98 -19.34 -16.99
N ASP A 18 -46.49 -18.13 -17.23
CA ASP A 18 -46.27 -17.39 -18.48
C ASP A 18 -44.80 -17.13 -18.74
N ARG A 19 -44.06 -16.93 -17.66
CA ARG A 19 -42.64 -16.66 -17.70
C ARG A 19 -41.82 -17.93 -17.92
N PHE A 20 -42.21 -19.04 -17.29
CA PHE A 20 -41.63 -20.35 -17.56
C PHE A 20 -41.82 -20.74 -19.03
N ASN A 21 -43.01 -20.50 -19.58
CA ASN A 21 -43.29 -20.67 -21.01
C ASN A 21 -42.47 -19.71 -21.89
N GLY A 22 -42.13 -18.52 -21.38
CA GLY A 22 -41.20 -17.60 -22.04
C GLY A 22 -39.80 -18.19 -22.24
N TYR A 23 -39.27 -18.89 -21.24
CA TYR A 23 -37.97 -19.57 -21.34
C TYR A 23 -37.98 -20.70 -22.38
N LYS A 24 -39.05 -21.51 -22.41
CA LYS A 24 -39.25 -22.53 -23.46
C LYS A 24 -39.23 -21.94 -24.86
N ARG A 25 -39.97 -20.85 -25.08
CA ARG A 25 -40.00 -20.14 -26.38
C ARG A 25 -38.63 -19.57 -26.76
N GLN A 26 -37.89 -19.05 -25.79
CA GLN A 26 -36.56 -18.49 -26.03
C GLN A 26 -35.58 -19.57 -26.51
N ASP A 27 -35.54 -20.72 -25.83
CA ASP A 27 -34.60 -21.79 -26.18
C ASP A 27 -34.99 -22.48 -27.49
N ALA A 28 -36.29 -22.68 -27.74
CA ALA A 28 -36.78 -23.14 -29.04
C ALA A 28 -36.36 -22.20 -30.19
N LYS A 29 -36.50 -20.88 -30.01
CA LYS A 29 -36.06 -19.89 -31.03
C LYS A 29 -34.55 -19.92 -31.27
N ALA A 30 -33.76 -20.25 -30.25
CA ALA A 30 -32.30 -20.34 -30.32
C ALA A 30 -31.79 -21.75 -30.68
N ASN A 31 -32.68 -22.70 -30.96
CA ASN A 31 -32.36 -24.12 -31.19
C ASN A 31 -31.54 -24.77 -30.05
N ARG A 32 -31.91 -24.47 -28.80
CA ARG A 32 -31.29 -25.03 -27.58
C ARG A 32 -32.23 -25.99 -26.88
N GLU A 33 -31.67 -27.00 -26.22
CA GLU A 33 -32.40 -27.98 -25.41
C GLU A 33 -33.00 -27.34 -24.15
N PHE A 34 -34.21 -27.77 -23.76
CA PHE A 34 -34.91 -27.28 -22.57
C PHE A 34 -35.42 -28.49 -21.77
N ASP A 35 -35.00 -28.62 -20.52
CA ASP A 35 -35.39 -29.71 -19.62
C ASP A 35 -35.73 -29.23 -18.19
N MET A 36 -35.68 -27.92 -17.96
CA MET A 36 -36.02 -27.33 -16.65
C MET A 36 -37.48 -27.62 -16.27
N THR A 37 -37.69 -28.14 -15.06
CA THR A 37 -39.04 -28.34 -14.52
C THR A 37 -39.49 -27.15 -13.65
N ILE A 38 -40.80 -26.85 -13.65
CA ILE A 38 -41.36 -25.80 -12.79
C ILE A 38 -41.21 -26.14 -11.30
N ALA A 39 -41.23 -27.44 -10.96
CA ALA A 39 -41.02 -27.92 -9.60
C ALA A 39 -39.58 -27.65 -9.13
N HIS A 40 -38.59 -27.94 -9.98
CA HIS A 40 -37.19 -27.61 -9.69
C HIS A 40 -37.00 -26.10 -9.52
N LEU A 41 -37.59 -25.29 -10.40
CA LEU A 41 -37.54 -23.84 -10.32
C LEU A 41 -38.15 -23.31 -9.01
N ASN A 42 -39.34 -23.79 -8.63
CA ASN A 42 -39.98 -23.44 -7.36
C ASN A 42 -39.15 -23.87 -6.14
N SER A 43 -38.44 -25.00 -6.22
CA SER A 43 -37.49 -25.42 -5.17
C SER A 43 -36.33 -24.44 -5.03
N LEU A 44 -35.76 -23.96 -6.14
CA LEU A 44 -34.67 -22.97 -6.14
C LEU A 44 -35.12 -21.61 -5.59
N LEU A 45 -36.40 -21.27 -5.76
CA LEU A 45 -36.98 -19.99 -5.33
C LEU A 45 -37.34 -19.92 -3.84
N LYS A 46 -37.56 -21.06 -3.19
CA LYS A 46 -37.79 -21.12 -1.73
C LYS A 46 -36.64 -20.52 -0.94
N GLU A 47 -35.43 -20.53 -1.48
CA GLU A 47 -34.25 -20.03 -0.77
C GLU A 47 -34.09 -18.51 -0.93
N GLN A 48 -34.50 -17.89 -2.05
CA GLN A 48 -34.34 -16.45 -2.28
C GLN A 48 -35.25 -15.90 -3.41
N GLY A 49 -35.76 -14.67 -3.28
CA GLY A 49 -36.70 -14.03 -4.22
C GLY A 49 -36.10 -13.50 -5.54
N TYR A 50 -35.61 -14.38 -6.42
CA TYR A 50 -34.84 -14.01 -7.62
C TYR A 50 -35.39 -14.59 -8.94
N ARG A 51 -34.72 -14.31 -10.08
CA ARG A 51 -35.02 -14.86 -11.43
C ARG A 51 -34.07 -16.01 -11.76
N SER A 52 -34.54 -17.03 -12.46
CA SER A 52 -33.68 -18.07 -13.07
C SER A 52 -33.04 -17.55 -14.35
N ASP A 53 -31.74 -17.76 -14.49
CA ASP A 53 -30.94 -17.45 -15.68
C ASP A 53 -29.90 -18.55 -15.95
N ARG A 54 -29.34 -18.60 -17.16
CA ARG A 54 -28.38 -19.63 -17.57
C ARG A 54 -26.99 -19.38 -16.99
N ILE A 55 -26.28 -20.47 -16.69
CA ILE A 55 -24.85 -20.45 -16.33
C ILE A 55 -24.01 -20.29 -17.61
N ASP A 56 -24.28 -21.12 -18.63
CA ASP A 56 -23.74 -21.01 -19.98
C ASP A 56 -24.84 -20.60 -20.96
N ASN A 57 -24.62 -19.51 -21.69
CA ASN A 57 -25.55 -18.97 -22.67
C ASN A 57 -25.67 -19.83 -23.94
N ASN A 58 -24.76 -20.77 -24.18
CA ASN A 58 -24.82 -21.68 -25.34
C ASN A 58 -25.70 -22.91 -25.06
N ILE A 59 -25.93 -23.24 -23.79
CA ILE A 59 -26.76 -24.36 -23.35
C ILE A 59 -28.14 -23.78 -22.97
N GLY A 60 -29.25 -24.47 -23.24
CA GLY A 60 -30.57 -23.97 -22.87
C GLY A 60 -30.86 -24.10 -21.37
N HIS A 61 -32.08 -23.79 -20.94
CA HIS A 61 -32.48 -23.94 -19.54
C HIS A 61 -32.72 -25.43 -19.23
N ILE A 62 -31.65 -26.10 -18.80
CA ILE A 62 -31.64 -27.49 -18.30
C ILE A 62 -31.17 -27.48 -16.84
N ASP A 63 -31.56 -28.50 -16.08
CA ASP A 63 -31.13 -28.67 -14.70
C ASP A 63 -29.59 -28.74 -14.63
N GLY A 64 -29.00 -27.97 -13.71
CA GLY A 64 -27.54 -27.80 -13.61
C GLY A 64 -26.92 -26.71 -14.49
N ASN A 65 -27.65 -26.14 -15.45
CA ASN A 65 -27.24 -24.94 -16.22
C ASN A 65 -28.00 -23.67 -15.80
N ILE A 66 -28.61 -23.66 -14.61
CA ILE A 66 -29.48 -22.57 -14.14
C ILE A 66 -28.95 -22.01 -12.82
N MET A 67 -28.94 -20.68 -12.72
CA MET A 67 -28.63 -19.95 -11.50
C MET A 67 -29.65 -18.86 -11.22
N MET A 68 -29.86 -18.56 -9.94
CA MET A 68 -30.76 -17.50 -9.52
C MET A 68 -30.01 -16.16 -9.42
N SER A 69 -30.51 -15.11 -10.08
CA SER A 69 -29.95 -13.75 -10.01
C SER A 69 -31.02 -12.67 -10.13
N CYS A 70 -30.77 -11.46 -9.60
CA CYS A 70 -31.64 -10.30 -9.85
C CYS A 70 -31.42 -9.75 -11.28
N ILE A 71 -32.36 -8.93 -11.77
CA ILE A 71 -32.27 -8.33 -13.12
C ILE A 71 -30.97 -7.54 -13.27
N ASP A 72 -30.64 -6.71 -12.29
CA ASP A 72 -29.47 -5.82 -12.36
C ASP A 72 -28.16 -6.62 -12.41
N CYS A 73 -28.02 -7.65 -11.58
CA CYS A 73 -26.86 -8.55 -11.62
C CYS A 73 -26.80 -9.34 -12.93
N ASN A 74 -27.95 -9.77 -13.46
CA ASN A 74 -28.00 -10.50 -14.71
C ASN A 74 -27.57 -9.63 -15.90
N CYS A 75 -28.11 -8.40 -15.96
CA CYS A 75 -27.72 -7.42 -16.97
C CYS A 75 -26.24 -7.02 -16.83
N ALA A 76 -25.74 -6.88 -15.60
CA ALA A 76 -24.35 -6.50 -15.35
C ALA A 76 -23.34 -7.60 -15.69
N ARG A 77 -23.73 -8.89 -15.57
CA ARG A 77 -22.83 -10.03 -15.87
C ARG A 77 -22.91 -10.55 -17.30
N LYS A 78 -23.73 -9.95 -18.18
CA LYS A 78 -24.07 -10.47 -19.51
C LYS A 78 -22.88 -10.98 -20.35
N ASP A 79 -21.71 -10.35 -20.19
CA ASP A 79 -20.49 -10.64 -20.94
C ASP A 79 -19.40 -11.35 -20.08
N MET A 80 -19.79 -11.96 -18.95
CA MET A 80 -18.85 -12.63 -18.04
C MET A 80 -19.46 -13.84 -17.33
N SER A 81 -18.58 -14.76 -16.90
CA SER A 81 -19.00 -15.94 -16.14
C SER A 81 -19.52 -15.56 -14.75
N PRO A 82 -20.44 -16.34 -14.16
CA PRO A 82 -20.90 -16.13 -12.78
C PRO A 82 -19.78 -16.06 -11.75
N LYS A 83 -18.75 -16.90 -11.92
CA LYS A 83 -17.56 -16.91 -11.05
C LYS A 83 -16.79 -15.60 -11.14
N ALA A 84 -16.55 -15.10 -12.36
CA ALA A 84 -15.86 -13.83 -12.57
C ALA A 84 -16.68 -12.65 -12.02
N PHE A 85 -18.01 -12.65 -12.25
CA PHE A 85 -18.90 -11.62 -11.72
C PHE A 85 -18.93 -11.61 -10.18
N ASN A 86 -19.06 -12.78 -9.55
CA ASN A 86 -19.03 -12.89 -8.09
C ASN A 86 -17.70 -12.40 -7.53
N TYR A 87 -16.58 -12.77 -8.15
CA TYR A 87 -15.27 -12.27 -7.77
C TYR A 87 -15.18 -10.75 -7.92
N GLN A 88 -15.64 -10.18 -9.04
CA GLN A 88 -15.69 -8.73 -9.23
C GLN A 88 -16.54 -8.06 -8.16
N LYS A 89 -17.72 -8.60 -7.81
CA LYS A 89 -18.57 -8.04 -6.76
C LYS A 89 -17.95 -8.13 -5.37
N ILE A 90 -17.19 -9.18 -5.09
CA ILE A 90 -16.39 -9.26 -3.86
C ILE A 90 -15.33 -8.17 -3.85
N LEU A 91 -14.64 -7.93 -4.98
CA LEU A 91 -13.66 -6.85 -5.09
C LEU A 91 -14.32 -5.48 -4.92
N ASP A 92 -15.42 -5.21 -5.62
CA ASP A 92 -16.18 -3.95 -5.54
C ASP A 92 -16.63 -3.67 -4.11
N ALA A 93 -17.22 -4.67 -3.44
CA ALA A 93 -17.73 -4.55 -2.08
C ALA A 93 -16.63 -4.38 -1.01
N ASN A 94 -15.38 -4.68 -1.34
CA ASN A 94 -14.23 -4.52 -0.47
C ASN A 94 -13.21 -3.53 -1.04
N ALA A 95 -13.58 -2.73 -2.04
CA ALA A 95 -12.64 -1.88 -2.76
C ALA A 95 -11.92 -0.93 -1.79
N ASP A 96 -12.59 -0.43 -0.75
CA ASP A 96 -12.00 0.40 0.30
C ASP A 96 -10.94 -0.32 1.16
N LYS A 97 -10.99 -1.66 1.26
CA LYS A 97 -10.11 -2.49 2.12
C LYS A 97 -8.93 -3.11 1.38
N LEU A 98 -8.96 -3.08 0.06
CA LEU A 98 -7.91 -3.67 -0.76
C LEU A 98 -6.71 -2.74 -0.87
N VAL A 99 -5.52 -3.33 -0.91
CA VAL A 99 -4.28 -2.60 -1.21
C VAL A 99 -4.04 -2.65 -2.71
N PHE A 100 -4.21 -1.51 -3.39
CA PHE A 100 -3.96 -1.40 -4.81
C PHE A 100 -2.50 -1.00 -5.09
N SER A 101 -1.94 -1.53 -6.18
CA SER A 101 -0.71 -0.97 -6.74
C SER A 101 -1.02 0.40 -7.35
N ILE A 102 -0.10 1.35 -7.18
CA ILE A 102 -0.18 2.64 -7.88
C ILE A 102 0.22 2.41 -9.34
N ASP A 103 -0.66 2.75 -10.25
CA ASP A 103 -0.51 2.54 -11.70
C ASP A 103 -0.31 3.88 -12.45
N SER A 104 -0.35 3.82 -13.78
CA SER A 104 -0.18 4.97 -14.65
C SER A 104 -1.25 6.05 -14.47
N GLU A 105 -2.47 5.69 -14.07
CA GLU A 105 -3.55 6.64 -13.83
C GLU A 105 -3.25 7.53 -12.61
N GLN A 106 -2.46 7.02 -11.67
CA GLN A 106 -2.05 7.70 -10.44
C GLN A 106 -0.57 8.13 -10.48
N SER A 107 -0.03 8.41 -11.67
CA SER A 107 1.40 8.70 -11.88
C SER A 107 1.89 9.97 -11.16
N ASP A 108 1.01 10.96 -10.97
CA ASP A 108 1.27 12.17 -10.18
C ASP A 108 1.45 11.83 -8.69
N MET A 109 0.56 11.02 -8.12
CA MET A 109 0.67 10.52 -6.75
C MET A 109 1.91 9.65 -6.57
N TYR A 110 2.19 8.77 -7.54
CA TYR A 110 3.41 7.97 -7.55
C TYR A 110 4.65 8.85 -7.43
N ARG A 111 4.76 9.91 -8.24
CA ARG A 111 5.91 10.84 -8.19
C ARG A 111 6.01 11.55 -6.83
N LYS A 112 4.90 12.01 -6.27
CA LYS A 112 4.87 12.65 -4.93
C LYS A 112 5.33 11.69 -3.83
N MET A 113 4.80 10.48 -3.81
CA MET A 113 5.21 9.44 -2.85
C MET A 113 6.67 9.09 -3.05
N LYS A 114 7.11 8.83 -4.27
CA LYS A 114 8.49 8.45 -4.59
C LYS A 114 9.51 9.50 -4.14
N ALA A 115 9.20 10.78 -4.30
CA ALA A 115 10.05 11.88 -3.85
C ALA A 115 10.18 11.96 -2.32
N ASN A 116 9.20 11.42 -1.58
CA ASN A 116 9.11 11.47 -0.12
C ASN A 116 9.38 10.13 0.57
N ILE A 117 9.61 9.04 -0.16
CA ILE A 117 10.05 7.77 0.43
C ILE A 117 11.42 7.98 1.08
N ALA A 118 11.48 7.72 2.38
CA ALA A 118 12.70 7.69 3.17
C ALA A 118 13.03 6.25 3.59
N GLY A 119 14.32 5.96 3.73
CA GLY A 119 14.78 4.73 4.38
C GLY A 119 14.77 4.86 5.90
N GLY A 120 15.27 3.83 6.58
CA GLY A 120 15.50 3.90 8.02
C GLY A 120 16.57 4.96 8.35
N PRO A 121 16.32 5.83 9.35
CA PRO A 121 17.33 6.78 9.81
C PRO A 121 18.50 6.03 10.47
N SER A 122 19.72 6.27 9.98
CA SER A 122 20.97 5.85 10.64
C SER A 122 21.69 7.09 11.12
N ILE A 123 21.55 7.39 12.42
CA ILE A 123 21.96 8.67 13.01
C ILE A 123 22.90 8.42 14.19
N ILE A 124 24.01 9.15 14.20
CA ILE A 124 24.94 9.19 15.33
C ILE A 124 24.58 10.43 16.16
N LEU A 125 23.90 10.23 17.30
CA LEU A 125 23.48 11.31 18.19
C LEU A 125 24.67 11.84 19.02
N ASN A 126 25.52 10.93 19.51
CA ASN A 126 26.75 11.25 20.22
C ASN A 126 27.87 10.32 19.75
N ARG A 127 29.06 10.88 19.47
CA ARG A 127 30.21 10.14 18.95
C ARG A 127 30.90 9.29 20.02
N PHE A 128 30.80 9.68 21.29
CA PHE A 128 31.49 9.00 22.38
C PHE A 128 30.77 9.16 23.71
N ALA A 129 30.56 8.04 24.39
CA ALA A 129 30.16 8.02 25.79
C ALA A 129 30.86 6.86 26.49
N LYS A 130 31.46 7.13 27.64
CA LYS A 130 32.12 6.14 28.48
C LYS A 130 31.53 6.16 29.88
N ARG A 131 31.23 4.95 30.37
CA ARG A 131 30.70 4.72 31.71
C ARG A 131 31.64 5.32 32.75
N SER A 132 31.07 6.06 33.69
CA SER A 132 31.73 6.72 34.80
C SER A 132 32.74 7.82 34.42
N GLU A 133 32.80 8.22 33.16
CA GLU A 133 33.74 9.26 32.68
C GLU A 133 33.03 10.37 31.91
N THR A 134 32.14 10.04 30.97
CA THR A 134 31.43 11.04 30.17
C THR A 134 30.21 11.57 30.91
N THR A 135 30.01 12.89 30.88
CA THR A 135 28.77 13.54 31.33
C THR A 135 27.78 13.68 30.17
N ILE A 136 26.50 13.45 30.43
CA ILE A 136 25.40 13.46 29.47
C ILE A 136 24.20 14.24 30.02
N ARG A 137 23.32 14.78 29.15
CA ARG A 137 22.02 15.39 29.52
C ARG A 137 22.11 16.40 30.68
N GLY A 138 22.83 17.50 30.47
CA GLY A 138 22.98 18.55 31.50
C GLY A 138 23.96 18.17 32.62
N GLY A 139 25.03 17.45 32.29
CA GLY A 139 26.15 17.20 33.22
C GLY A 139 26.07 15.92 34.06
N LYS A 140 25.07 15.06 33.84
CA LYS A 140 24.91 13.81 34.60
C LYS A 140 25.94 12.78 34.17
N LEU A 141 26.65 12.16 35.11
CA LEU A 141 27.65 11.14 34.79
C LEU A 141 26.99 9.89 34.18
N CYS A 142 27.47 9.43 33.02
CA CYS A 142 26.99 8.22 32.36
C CYS A 142 27.26 7.00 33.25
N LYS A 143 26.23 6.29 33.73
CA LYS A 143 26.41 5.12 34.62
C LYS A 143 26.26 3.77 33.92
N LYS A 144 25.57 3.71 32.78
CA LYS A 144 25.31 2.48 32.03
C LYS A 144 25.08 2.83 30.56
N ILE A 145 25.51 1.94 29.67
CA ILE A 145 25.20 1.97 28.24
C ILE A 145 24.31 0.77 27.96
N VAL A 146 23.18 1.00 27.30
CA VAL A 146 22.17 -0.03 26.97
C VAL A 146 21.81 0.13 25.50
N GLY A 147 21.80 -0.99 24.77
CA GLY A 147 21.27 -1.05 23.41
C GLY A 147 19.87 -1.65 23.43
N TYR A 148 18.95 -1.04 22.68
CA TYR A 148 17.62 -1.57 22.41
C TYR A 148 17.51 -1.82 20.92
N ASP A 149 16.93 -2.97 20.55
CA ASP A 149 16.61 -3.31 19.17
C ASP A 149 15.13 -3.66 19.08
N ALA A 150 14.47 -3.16 18.04
CA ALA A 150 13.06 -3.43 17.82
C ALA A 150 12.93 -4.78 17.13
N ASN A 151 12.28 -5.76 17.79
CA ASN A 151 12.16 -7.12 17.27
C ASN A 151 11.72 -7.14 15.80
N ALA A 152 10.68 -6.40 15.40
CA ALA A 152 10.18 -6.39 14.02
C ALA A 152 9.65 -5.00 13.60
N LEU A 153 10.51 -3.98 13.59
CA LEU A 153 10.11 -2.57 13.37
C LEU A 153 9.22 -2.36 12.12
N TYR A 154 9.69 -2.73 10.93
CA TYR A 154 8.95 -2.51 9.69
C TYR A 154 7.64 -3.30 9.63
N LEU A 155 7.66 -4.52 10.16
CA LEU A 155 6.49 -5.39 10.14
C LEU A 155 5.42 -4.90 11.14
N TRP A 156 5.85 -4.43 12.31
CA TRP A 156 4.95 -3.77 13.25
C TRP A 156 4.31 -2.55 12.60
N ALA A 157 5.10 -1.70 11.92
CA ALA A 157 4.57 -0.58 11.16
C ALA A 157 3.55 -1.04 10.10
N LEU A 158 3.86 -2.09 9.34
CA LEU A 158 2.98 -2.67 8.30
C LEU A 158 1.64 -3.18 8.88
N GLY A 159 1.63 -3.67 10.12
CA GLY A 159 0.43 -4.16 10.80
C GLY A 159 -0.49 -3.08 11.39
N ASN A 160 -0.08 -1.80 11.31
CA ASN A 160 -0.93 -0.66 11.70
C ASN A 160 -1.87 -0.26 10.56
N ASP A 161 -2.55 0.88 10.72
CA ASP A 161 -3.36 1.46 9.67
C ASP A 161 -2.50 1.71 8.42
N MET A 162 -3.05 1.36 7.26
CA MET A 162 -2.42 1.42 5.95
C MET A 162 -3.36 2.07 4.95
N PRO A 163 -2.82 2.75 3.92
CA PRO A 163 -3.61 3.23 2.79
C PRO A 163 -4.18 2.04 2.02
N CYS A 164 -5.51 1.99 1.99
CA CYS A 164 -6.28 1.05 1.19
C CYS A 164 -7.24 1.81 0.27
N GLY A 165 -7.82 1.08 -0.68
CA GLY A 165 -8.62 1.65 -1.74
C GLY A 165 -7.80 2.38 -2.79
N ARG A 166 -8.52 2.88 -3.80
CA ARG A 166 -7.93 3.77 -4.81
C ARG A 166 -7.65 5.11 -4.16
N LEU A 167 -6.39 5.54 -4.25
CA LEU A 167 -5.97 6.86 -3.80
C LEU A 167 -6.64 7.96 -4.63
N THR A 168 -7.03 9.05 -3.96
CA THR A 168 -7.65 10.22 -4.61
C THR A 168 -6.98 11.50 -4.11
N SER A 169 -6.72 12.44 -5.02
CA SER A 169 -6.25 13.77 -4.65
C SER A 169 -7.48 14.59 -4.32
N ILE A 170 -7.51 15.20 -3.15
CA ILE A 170 -8.60 16.10 -2.76
C ILE A 170 -8.10 17.53 -2.65
N GLU A 171 -8.97 18.48 -3.02
CA GLU A 171 -8.73 19.90 -2.83
C GLU A 171 -8.71 20.26 -1.35
N MET A 172 -8.03 21.37 -1.04
CA MET A 172 -7.90 21.86 0.32
C MET A 172 -9.18 22.54 0.78
N TYR A 173 -9.59 22.24 2.01
CA TYR A 173 -10.74 22.83 2.65
C TYR A 173 -10.41 23.27 4.09
N PRO A 174 -11.09 24.31 4.60
CA PRO A 174 -10.97 24.70 6.01
C PRO A 174 -11.34 23.53 6.93
N GLY A 175 -10.48 23.21 7.89
CA GLY A 175 -10.73 22.12 8.85
C GLY A 175 -10.05 20.79 8.53
N ILE A 176 -9.35 20.66 7.40
CA ILE A 176 -8.64 19.42 7.03
C ILE A 176 -7.69 18.89 8.11
N ILE A 177 -7.05 19.79 8.88
CA ILE A 177 -6.17 19.40 9.99
C ILE A 177 -6.96 18.82 11.16
N GLU A 178 -8.12 19.38 11.47
CA GLU A 178 -9.00 18.85 12.52
C GLU A 178 -9.56 17.50 12.09
N ASP A 179 -9.97 17.34 10.84
CA ASP A 179 -10.42 16.05 10.31
C ASP A 179 -9.32 14.97 10.36
N ILE A 180 -8.06 15.34 10.14
CA ILE A 180 -6.93 14.42 10.34
C ILE A 180 -6.77 14.07 11.83
N LYS A 181 -6.89 15.04 12.74
CA LYS A 181 -6.79 14.80 14.19
C LYS A 181 -7.90 13.89 14.71
N THR A 182 -9.12 14.03 14.19
CA THR A 182 -10.31 13.26 14.58
C THR A 182 -10.54 11.98 13.76
N ASP A 183 -9.57 11.60 12.91
CA ASP A 183 -9.65 10.41 12.03
C ASP A 183 -10.77 10.44 10.98
N ASN A 184 -11.34 11.62 10.70
CA ASN A 184 -12.28 11.85 9.59
C ASN A 184 -11.57 11.93 8.22
N ALA A 185 -10.28 12.24 8.21
CA ALA A 185 -9.44 12.27 7.01
C ALA A 185 -8.17 11.42 7.19
N PHE A 186 -7.92 10.54 6.21
CA PHE A 186 -6.79 9.61 6.24
C PHE A 186 -6.07 9.58 4.88
N GLY A 187 -4.76 9.34 4.94
CA GLY A 187 -3.88 9.29 3.78
C GLY A 187 -2.57 10.06 4.02
N PHE A 188 -2.19 10.92 3.07
CA PHE A 188 -0.92 11.62 3.07
C PHE A 188 -1.06 13.12 2.79
N LEU A 189 -0.69 13.97 3.74
CA LEU A 189 -0.78 15.42 3.62
C LEU A 189 0.53 16.00 3.07
N GLU A 190 0.46 16.74 1.96
CA GLU A 190 1.56 17.53 1.44
C GLU A 190 1.56 18.91 2.13
N CYS A 191 2.59 19.19 2.92
CA CYS A 191 2.63 20.39 3.77
C CYS A 191 4.06 20.90 4.03
N ASP A 192 4.13 22.15 4.47
CA ASP A 192 5.30 22.71 5.15
C ASP A 192 5.10 22.51 6.66
N ILE A 193 6.10 21.94 7.33
CA ILE A 193 6.07 21.66 8.78
C ILE A 193 7.38 22.12 9.43
N ARG A 194 7.30 22.61 10.66
CA ARG A 194 8.47 23.03 11.44
C ARG A 194 8.36 22.70 12.92
N THR A 195 9.51 22.57 13.55
CA THR A 195 9.67 22.51 15.00
C THR A 195 9.76 23.95 15.53
N PRO A 196 8.83 24.39 16.40
CA PRO A 196 8.90 25.70 17.04
C PRO A 196 10.20 25.90 17.82
N GLU A 197 10.63 27.16 17.97
CA GLU A 197 11.91 27.49 18.60
C GLU A 197 12.03 26.92 20.02
N HIS A 198 10.98 27.04 20.83
CA HIS A 198 10.94 26.56 22.20
C HIS A 198 11.03 25.03 22.34
N LEU A 199 10.87 24.27 21.24
CA LEU A 199 10.99 22.80 21.22
C LEU A 199 12.31 22.32 20.61
N LYS A 200 13.13 23.20 20.02
CA LYS A 200 14.39 22.78 19.39
C LYS A 200 15.35 22.14 20.38
N ASP A 201 15.45 22.70 21.59
CA ASP A 201 16.31 22.12 22.64
C ASP A 201 15.85 20.71 23.02
N TYR A 202 14.54 20.48 23.10
CA TYR A 202 13.97 19.15 23.39
C TYR A 202 14.28 18.14 22.29
N PHE A 203 14.17 18.55 21.02
CA PHE A 203 14.48 17.71 19.87
C PHE A 203 15.94 17.79 19.39
N SER A 204 16.83 18.38 20.18
CA SER A 204 18.23 18.62 19.77
C SER A 204 19.03 17.33 19.58
N GLU A 205 18.72 16.28 20.36
CA GLU A 205 19.34 14.97 20.19
C GLU A 205 18.90 14.33 18.85
N MET A 206 17.60 14.40 18.53
CA MET A 206 17.03 13.80 17.31
C MET A 206 15.94 14.72 16.75
N THR A 207 16.29 15.41 15.68
CA THR A 207 15.36 16.27 14.97
C THR A 207 14.23 15.45 14.35
N PRO A 208 12.96 15.90 14.45
CA PRO A 208 11.82 15.01 14.28
C PRO A 208 11.41 14.82 12.80
N ILE A 209 11.78 15.73 11.91
CA ILE A 209 11.31 15.74 10.52
C ILE A 209 12.39 15.13 9.63
N PHE A 210 12.06 14.03 8.97
CA PHE A 210 12.97 13.31 8.07
C PHE A 210 12.75 13.70 6.62
N LYS A 211 13.82 14.09 5.93
CA LYS A 211 13.76 14.44 4.50
C LYS A 211 15.04 14.05 3.75
N ASN A 212 14.88 13.74 2.47
CA ASN A 212 16.01 13.49 1.57
C ASN A 212 16.42 14.78 0.88
N VAL A 213 17.62 15.29 1.17
CA VAL A 213 18.18 16.49 0.53
C VAL A 213 19.50 16.20 -0.14
N LEU A 214 19.86 17.00 -1.14
CA LEU A 214 21.21 16.98 -1.69
C LEU A 214 22.17 17.59 -0.66
N ILE A 215 23.15 16.81 -0.21
CA ILE A 215 24.21 17.30 0.66
C ILE A 215 25.46 17.47 -0.21
N ASP A 216 25.87 18.72 -0.43
CA ASP A 216 27.16 19.03 -1.03
C ASP A 216 28.24 19.10 0.06
N CYS A 217 29.08 18.07 0.12
CA CYS A 217 30.19 18.01 1.06
C CYS A 217 31.34 18.98 0.74
N ASN A 218 31.26 19.73 -0.37
CA ASN A 218 32.17 20.83 -0.71
C ASN A 218 31.59 22.20 -0.35
N ASP A 219 30.37 22.27 0.17
CA ASP A 219 29.82 23.50 0.72
C ASP A 219 30.02 23.51 2.24
N LYS A 220 30.91 24.39 2.71
CA LYS A 220 31.23 24.56 4.12
C LYS A 220 30.02 24.98 4.96
N SER A 221 29.05 25.69 4.37
CA SER A 221 27.82 26.09 5.06
C SER A 221 26.88 24.92 5.33
N ILE A 222 26.99 23.84 4.56
CA ILE A 222 26.12 22.66 4.65
C ILE A 222 26.67 21.63 5.65
N VAL A 223 27.97 21.29 5.55
CA VAL A 223 28.57 20.23 6.39
C VAL A 223 29.32 20.78 7.61
N GLY A 224 29.50 22.10 7.68
CA GLY A 224 30.29 22.77 8.71
C GLY A 224 31.79 22.60 8.52
N SER A 225 32.57 23.48 9.17
CA SER A 225 34.03 23.57 8.99
C SER A 225 34.75 22.23 9.18
N HIS A 226 34.48 21.53 10.29
CA HIS A 226 35.16 20.29 10.61
C HIS A 226 34.97 19.20 9.53
N MET A 227 33.72 18.96 9.10
CA MET A 227 33.47 17.93 8.08
C MET A 227 33.91 18.37 6.69
N TYR A 228 33.88 19.68 6.40
CA TYR A 228 34.44 20.23 5.17
C TYR A 228 35.96 19.97 5.11
N ASP A 229 36.70 20.36 6.14
CA ASP A 229 38.15 20.18 6.21
C ASP A 229 38.54 18.69 6.18
N TYR A 230 37.80 17.84 6.90
CA TYR A 230 37.95 16.39 6.84
C TYR A 230 37.66 15.83 5.45
N ASN A 231 36.65 16.34 4.73
CA ASN A 231 36.42 15.92 3.36
C ASN A 231 37.59 16.35 2.47
N GLN A 232 38.05 17.60 2.57
CA GLN A 232 39.17 18.12 1.79
C GLN A 232 40.47 17.31 1.99
N SER A 233 40.77 16.89 3.23
CA SER A 233 41.97 16.10 3.54
C SER A 233 41.99 14.71 2.88
N ARG A 234 40.85 14.21 2.39
CA ARG A 234 40.76 12.93 1.66
C ARG A 234 41.21 13.00 0.20
N GLY A 235 41.53 14.19 -0.32
CA GLY A 235 42.10 14.37 -1.65
C GLY A 235 41.23 13.76 -2.77
N ALA A 236 41.76 12.77 -3.49
CA ALA A 236 41.03 12.06 -4.55
C ALA A 236 39.83 11.24 -4.03
N SER A 237 39.86 10.83 -2.76
CA SER A 237 38.81 10.02 -2.11
C SER A 237 37.74 10.88 -1.42
N ARG A 238 37.59 12.13 -1.86
CA ARG A 238 36.57 13.07 -1.39
C ARG A 238 35.16 12.53 -1.63
N SER A 239 34.29 12.76 -0.66
CA SER A 239 32.87 12.50 -0.81
C SER A 239 32.28 13.48 -1.82
N LYS A 240 31.54 12.96 -2.79
CA LYS A 240 30.81 13.75 -3.80
C LYS A 240 29.44 14.17 -3.27
N PRO A 241 28.83 15.24 -3.84
CA PRO A 241 27.46 15.58 -3.55
C PRO A 241 26.54 14.37 -3.75
N ALA A 242 25.67 14.11 -2.78
CA ALA A 242 24.76 12.97 -2.82
C ALA A 242 23.46 13.29 -2.08
N ARG A 243 22.35 12.69 -2.54
CA ARG A 243 21.10 12.74 -1.78
C ARG A 243 21.21 11.88 -0.54
N LYS A 244 20.91 12.47 0.62
CA LYS A 244 20.98 11.79 1.92
C LYS A 244 19.71 12.06 2.71
N LEU A 245 19.29 11.06 3.47
CA LEU A 245 18.27 11.22 4.50
C LEU A 245 18.89 11.98 5.68
N ILE A 246 18.23 13.05 6.10
CA ILE A 246 18.62 13.83 7.28
C ILE A 246 17.43 13.99 8.22
N GLY A 247 17.72 14.16 9.51
CA GLY A 247 16.79 14.80 10.44
C GLY A 247 16.87 16.31 10.29
N SER A 248 15.74 17.00 10.39
CA SER A 248 15.61 18.44 10.25
C SER A 248 14.58 19.02 11.22
N TYR A 249 14.72 20.30 11.56
CA TYR A 249 13.69 21.03 12.28
C TYR A 249 12.56 21.51 11.37
N PHE A 250 12.68 21.37 10.05
CA PHE A 250 11.65 21.80 9.12
C PHE A 250 11.60 20.91 7.88
N GLY A 251 10.45 20.84 7.24
CA GLY A 251 10.23 20.23 5.94
C GLY A 251 9.38 21.17 5.10
N GLU A 252 9.78 21.37 3.85
CA GLU A 252 9.00 22.14 2.88
C GLU A 252 8.45 21.18 1.84
N LYS A 253 7.14 21.31 1.57
CA LYS A 253 6.39 20.50 0.61
C LYS A 253 6.64 19.00 0.79
N ILE A 254 6.69 18.56 2.05
CA ILE A 254 6.88 17.15 2.38
C ILE A 254 5.53 16.44 2.39
N LEU A 255 5.52 15.18 1.96
CA LEU A 255 4.33 14.34 1.99
C LEU A 255 4.34 13.46 3.24
N THR A 256 3.47 13.78 4.20
CA THR A 256 3.46 13.16 5.53
C THR A 256 2.26 12.24 5.72
N TYR A 257 2.51 11.00 6.15
CA TYR A 257 1.47 10.05 6.52
C TYR A 257 0.65 10.57 7.71
N THR A 258 -0.66 10.55 7.61
CA THR A 258 -1.58 11.21 8.56
C THR A 258 -1.40 10.77 10.02
N PRO A 259 -1.23 9.48 10.40
CA PRO A 259 -0.87 9.11 11.77
C PRO A 259 0.46 9.69 12.28
N LEU A 260 1.49 9.78 11.42
CA LEU A 260 2.74 10.45 11.79
C LEU A 260 2.51 11.96 11.96
N LEU A 261 1.68 12.57 11.12
CA LEU A 261 1.31 13.97 11.25
C LEU A 261 0.55 14.25 12.55
N LYS A 262 -0.38 13.38 12.95
CA LYS A 262 -1.06 13.47 14.25
C LYS A 262 -0.05 13.45 15.39
N TRP A 263 0.95 12.57 15.33
CA TRP A 263 2.02 12.53 16.31
C TRP A 263 2.79 13.86 16.33
N TYR A 264 3.16 14.41 15.18
CA TYR A 264 3.83 15.72 15.12
C TYR A 264 2.98 16.84 15.73
N LEU A 265 1.69 16.92 15.40
CA LEU A 265 0.79 17.94 15.94
C LEU A 265 0.62 17.80 17.47
N ALA A 266 0.51 16.58 17.98
CA ALA A 266 0.43 16.31 19.41
C ALA A 266 1.73 16.67 20.17
N HIS A 267 2.87 16.73 19.48
CA HIS A 267 4.16 17.12 20.04
C HIS A 267 4.52 18.57 19.74
N GLY A 268 3.57 19.37 19.26
CA GLY A 268 3.70 20.82 19.12
C GLY A 268 4.38 21.28 17.84
N MET A 269 4.51 20.44 16.81
CA MET A 269 5.03 20.89 15.51
C MET A 269 3.98 21.74 14.78
N ASP A 270 4.45 22.80 14.10
CA ASP A 270 3.59 23.71 13.36
C ASP A 270 3.52 23.30 11.89
N ILE A 271 2.30 23.22 11.35
CA ILE A 271 2.08 23.23 9.91
C ILE A 271 1.91 24.68 9.47
N THR A 272 2.79 25.16 8.60
CA THR A 272 2.76 26.56 8.12
C THR A 272 2.03 26.73 6.80
N ARG A 273 1.96 25.66 6.00
CA ARG A 273 1.27 25.66 4.70
C ARG A 273 0.83 24.26 4.33
N ILE A 274 -0.32 24.17 3.66
CA ILE A 274 -0.88 22.92 3.15
C ILE A 274 -1.05 23.06 1.63
N TYR A 275 -0.70 22.01 0.89
CA TYR A 275 -0.74 22.01 -0.57
C TYR A 275 -1.80 21.04 -1.11
N SER A 276 -1.82 19.80 -0.63
CA SER A 276 -2.77 18.79 -1.07
C SER A 276 -2.88 17.63 -0.08
N LEU A 277 -3.93 16.82 -0.20
CA LEU A 277 -4.09 15.56 0.54
C LEU A 277 -4.32 14.45 -0.48
N ILE A 278 -3.49 13.42 -0.42
CA ILE A 278 -3.76 12.14 -1.08
C ILE A 278 -4.60 11.32 -0.10
N LYS A 279 -5.90 11.29 -0.32
CA LYS A 279 -6.88 10.58 0.50
C LYS A 279 -6.82 9.08 0.21
N ALA A 280 -6.94 8.30 1.27
CA ALA A 280 -7.05 6.84 1.24
C ALA A 280 -8.10 6.35 2.25
N SER A 281 -8.52 5.09 2.11
CA SER A 281 -9.24 4.39 3.18
C SER A 281 -8.24 3.85 4.20
N SER A 282 -8.64 3.83 5.47
CA SER A 282 -7.80 3.35 6.57
C SER A 282 -8.21 1.96 7.01
N HIS A 283 -7.33 0.97 6.81
CA HIS A 283 -7.52 -0.39 7.31
C HIS A 283 -6.20 -1.02 7.73
N LYS A 284 -6.25 -2.20 8.36
CA LYS A 284 -5.08 -2.98 8.82
C LYS A 284 -4.95 -4.30 8.04
N PRO A 285 -4.81 -4.28 6.71
CA PRO A 285 -4.86 -5.48 5.87
C PRO A 285 -3.72 -6.46 6.18
N PHE A 286 -2.58 -5.98 6.66
CA PHE A 286 -1.42 -6.80 6.98
C PHE A 286 -1.29 -7.17 8.46
N LYS A 287 -2.26 -6.79 9.31
CA LYS A 287 -2.24 -7.16 10.73
C LYS A 287 -2.13 -8.68 10.93
N PRO A 288 -2.88 -9.54 10.21
CA PRO A 288 -2.73 -10.99 10.36
C PRO A 288 -1.32 -11.49 9.99
N LEU A 289 -0.71 -10.93 8.94
CA LEU A 289 0.66 -11.26 8.54
C LEU A 289 1.67 -10.85 9.62
N MET A 290 1.52 -9.64 10.15
CA MET A 290 2.37 -9.12 11.22
C MET A 290 2.27 -9.96 12.50
N GLU A 291 1.06 -10.37 12.88
CA GLU A 291 0.82 -11.23 14.04
C GLU A 291 1.42 -12.61 13.84
N ALA A 292 1.22 -13.23 12.67
CA ALA A 292 1.76 -14.54 12.34
C ALA A 292 3.30 -14.58 12.43
N VAL A 293 3.98 -13.61 11.81
CA VAL A 293 5.44 -13.52 11.87
C VAL A 293 5.93 -13.20 13.28
N SER A 294 5.27 -12.29 13.99
CA SER A 294 5.66 -11.92 15.36
C SER A 294 5.49 -13.06 16.35
N ASN A 295 4.41 -13.84 16.24
CA ASN A 295 4.16 -15.03 17.04
C ASN A 295 5.23 -16.10 16.77
N ALA A 296 5.47 -16.44 15.50
CA ALA A 296 6.48 -17.42 15.12
C ALA A 296 7.88 -17.05 15.63
N ARG A 297 8.22 -15.75 15.64
CA ARG A 297 9.50 -15.28 16.18
C ARG A 297 9.59 -15.40 17.69
N ARG A 298 8.54 -15.00 18.43
CA ARG A 298 8.48 -15.19 19.89
C ARG A 298 8.57 -16.66 20.28
N GLU A 299 7.93 -17.54 19.51
CA GLU A 299 8.01 -18.98 19.74
C GLU A 299 9.42 -19.51 19.49
N GLY A 300 10.10 -19.08 18.42
CA GLY A 300 11.50 -19.48 18.16
C GLY A 300 12.51 -18.92 19.18
N ASP A 301 12.22 -17.78 19.81
CA ASP A 301 13.04 -17.24 20.91
C ASP A 301 12.87 -18.09 22.20
N ALA A 302 11.67 -18.65 22.41
CA ALA A 302 11.36 -19.50 23.56
C ALA A 302 11.75 -20.97 23.37
N ASP A 303 11.68 -21.47 22.14
CA ASP A 303 11.90 -22.87 21.76
C ASP A 303 12.92 -22.97 20.61
N LYS A 304 14.08 -23.54 20.92
CA LYS A 304 15.19 -23.68 19.96
C LYS A 304 14.85 -24.56 18.76
N ASP A 305 13.94 -25.51 18.90
CA ASP A 305 13.54 -26.39 17.79
C ASP A 305 12.72 -25.63 16.74
N LYS A 306 12.13 -24.49 17.11
CA LYS A 306 11.40 -23.59 16.22
C LYS A 306 12.25 -22.44 15.65
N ALA A 307 13.54 -22.37 15.99
CA ALA A 307 14.42 -21.29 15.55
C ALA A 307 14.50 -21.16 14.01
N MET A 308 14.49 -22.30 13.28
CA MET A 308 14.48 -22.29 11.82
C MET A 308 13.20 -21.65 11.26
N ILE A 309 12.04 -21.97 11.83
CA ILE A 309 10.75 -21.41 11.43
C ILE A 309 10.73 -19.90 11.70
N ALA A 310 11.26 -19.46 12.84
CA ALA A 310 11.36 -18.05 13.19
C ALA A 310 12.20 -17.25 12.16
N GLU A 311 13.36 -17.77 11.75
CA GLU A 311 14.20 -17.13 10.74
C GLU A 311 13.54 -17.13 9.34
N MET A 312 12.83 -18.21 8.97
CA MET A 312 12.03 -18.24 7.74
C MET A 312 10.92 -17.18 7.75
N MET A 313 10.17 -17.08 8.86
CA MET A 313 9.07 -16.11 9.00
C MET A 313 9.58 -14.67 9.02
N LYS A 314 10.75 -14.43 9.61
CA LYS A 314 11.44 -13.13 9.54
C LYS A 314 11.78 -12.75 8.11
N LEU A 315 12.27 -13.69 7.29
CA LEU A 315 12.54 -13.45 5.87
C LEU A 315 11.24 -13.13 5.10
N VAL A 316 10.16 -13.87 5.35
CA VAL A 316 8.82 -13.62 4.76
C VAL A 316 8.34 -12.21 5.12
N GLY A 317 8.39 -11.83 6.40
CA GLY A 317 7.96 -10.50 6.85
C GLY A 317 8.76 -9.35 6.21
N ASN A 318 10.09 -9.47 6.19
CA ASN A 318 10.96 -8.42 5.64
C ASN A 318 10.87 -8.32 4.11
N SER A 319 10.74 -9.45 3.42
CA SER A 319 10.62 -9.49 1.96
C SER A 319 9.28 -8.92 1.48
N ALA A 320 8.19 -9.13 2.22
CA ALA A 320 6.89 -8.51 1.92
C ALA A 320 7.00 -6.98 1.89
N PHE A 321 7.62 -6.38 2.92
CA PHE A 321 7.87 -4.93 2.96
C PHE A 321 8.73 -4.47 1.77
N GLY A 322 9.85 -5.14 1.52
CA GLY A 322 10.74 -4.80 0.41
C GLY A 322 10.06 -4.91 -0.95
N ARG A 323 9.17 -5.88 -1.14
CA ARG A 323 8.40 -6.06 -2.37
C ARG A 323 7.37 -4.96 -2.57
N SER A 324 6.69 -4.52 -1.51
CA SER A 324 5.72 -3.42 -1.55
C SER A 324 6.36 -2.08 -1.90
N GLY A 325 7.60 -1.82 -1.46
CA GLY A 325 8.35 -0.61 -1.77
C GLY A 325 9.23 -0.68 -3.03
N MET A 326 9.13 -1.76 -3.81
CA MET A 326 10.04 -2.04 -4.91
C MET A 326 9.90 -1.05 -6.07
N ASP A 327 11.04 -0.50 -6.50
CA ASP A 327 11.10 0.43 -7.63
C ASP A 327 11.12 -0.31 -8.97
N LYS A 328 9.94 -0.61 -9.50
CA LYS A 328 9.80 -1.33 -10.77
C LYS A 328 10.35 -0.55 -11.96
N SER A 329 10.55 0.78 -11.89
CA SER A 329 11.11 1.54 -13.03
C SER A 329 12.58 1.19 -13.29
N LYS A 330 13.28 0.65 -12.30
CA LYS A 330 14.68 0.21 -12.42
C LYS A 330 14.83 -1.22 -12.94
N HIS A 331 13.72 -1.89 -13.22
CA HIS A 331 13.72 -3.28 -13.71
C HIS A 331 13.79 -3.35 -15.24
N LYS A 332 13.85 -2.19 -15.92
CA LYS A 332 14.09 -2.07 -17.35
C LYS A 332 15.51 -1.56 -17.58
N GLU A 333 16.22 -2.22 -18.48
CA GLU A 333 17.53 -1.78 -18.95
C GLU A 333 17.34 -1.23 -20.37
N VAL A 334 17.69 0.04 -20.59
CA VAL A 334 17.68 0.65 -21.93
C VAL A 334 19.09 0.53 -22.50
N ARG A 335 19.23 -0.13 -23.65
CA ARG A 335 20.49 -0.28 -24.38
C ARG A 335 20.37 0.40 -25.73
N TYR A 336 21.41 1.12 -26.12
CA TYR A 336 21.55 1.69 -27.46
C TYR A 336 22.46 0.78 -28.27
N GLU A 337 21.96 0.30 -29.40
CA GLU A 337 22.69 -0.60 -30.29
C GLU A 337 22.57 -0.10 -31.73
N SER A 338 23.70 -0.03 -32.43
CA SER A 338 23.75 0.45 -33.82
C SER A 338 23.75 -0.68 -34.85
N THR A 339 23.86 -1.94 -34.42
CA THR A 339 23.99 -3.10 -35.30
C THR A 339 22.75 -3.99 -35.24
N SER A 340 22.16 -4.29 -36.39
CA SER A 340 20.94 -5.11 -36.48
C SER A 340 21.11 -6.50 -35.86
N SER A 341 22.31 -7.07 -35.88
CA SER A 341 22.62 -8.36 -35.25
C SER A 341 22.55 -8.31 -33.72
N SER A 342 23.02 -7.23 -33.10
CA SER A 342 22.98 -7.03 -31.65
C SER A 342 21.56 -6.72 -31.18
N VAL A 343 20.82 -5.92 -31.95
CA VAL A 343 19.39 -5.65 -31.72
C VAL A 343 18.57 -6.94 -31.72
N ARG A 344 18.74 -7.81 -32.74
CA ARG A 344 18.03 -9.10 -32.80
C ARG A 344 18.31 -10.00 -31.59
N LYS A 345 19.57 -10.11 -31.17
CA LYS A 345 19.96 -10.88 -29.96
C LYS A 345 19.30 -10.37 -28.68
N ILE A 346 19.00 -9.07 -28.61
CA ILE A 346 18.31 -8.47 -27.45
C ILE A 346 16.81 -8.73 -27.53
N ILE A 347 16.21 -8.59 -28.72
CA ILE A 347 14.78 -8.88 -28.97
C ILE A 347 14.42 -10.33 -28.63
N GLU A 348 15.32 -11.27 -28.91
CA GLU A 348 15.11 -12.70 -28.65
C GLU A 348 15.17 -13.09 -27.16
N ARG A 349 15.55 -12.16 -26.27
CA ARG A 349 15.59 -12.46 -24.84
C ARG A 349 14.17 -12.52 -24.27
N GLN A 350 13.92 -13.46 -23.38
CA GLN A 350 12.62 -13.60 -22.71
C GLN A 350 12.20 -12.39 -21.86
N ASN A 351 13.15 -11.51 -21.53
CA ASN A 351 12.91 -10.26 -20.80
C ASN A 351 12.93 -9.02 -21.70
N PHE A 352 12.90 -9.20 -23.03
CA PHE A 352 12.73 -8.09 -23.96
C PHE A 352 11.38 -7.42 -23.74
N HIS A 353 11.36 -6.09 -23.71
CA HIS A 353 10.14 -5.32 -23.49
C HIS A 353 9.72 -4.57 -24.75
N ASP A 354 10.62 -3.80 -25.36
CA ASP A 354 10.31 -2.96 -26.52
C ASP A 354 11.59 -2.51 -27.25
N VAL A 355 11.46 -2.09 -28.51
CA VAL A 355 12.53 -1.50 -29.32
C VAL A 355 11.99 -0.29 -30.08
N GLU A 356 12.69 0.83 -29.96
CA GLU A 356 12.38 2.05 -30.71
C GLU A 356 13.56 2.38 -31.63
N GLU A 357 13.28 2.53 -32.92
CA GLU A 357 14.28 2.96 -33.89
C GLU A 357 14.40 4.48 -33.85
N LEU A 358 15.56 4.98 -33.40
CA LEU A 358 15.83 6.40 -33.37
C LEU A 358 16.12 6.88 -34.79
N SER A 359 15.25 7.74 -35.33
CA SER A 359 15.44 8.36 -36.64
C SER A 359 16.58 9.39 -36.55
N GLY A 360 17.79 8.97 -36.93
CA GLY A 360 18.98 9.81 -36.81
C GLY A 360 20.27 9.13 -37.27
N SER A 361 20.32 8.74 -38.54
CA SER A 361 21.57 8.62 -39.32
C SER A 361 21.26 8.66 -40.80
#